data_AF-A0AAV8APS9-F1
#
_entry.id   AF-A0AAV8APS9-F1
#
_cell.length_a   1.000
_cell.length_b   1.000
_cell.length_c   1.000
_cell.angle_alpha   90.00
_cell.angle_beta   90.00
_cell.angle_gamma   90.00
#
_symmetry.space_group_name_H-M   'P 1'
#
loop_
_entity.id
_entity.type
_entity.pdbx_description
1 polymer ?
#
loop_
_entity_poly.entity_id
_entity_poly.type
_entity_poly.pdbx_seq_one_letter_code
_entity_poly.pdbx_strand_id
1 'polypeptide(L)'
;MQNRNPFCWVKKQMARSIYVSVSIMIYVLSQVSISNAYPIFAQKGYENPRETTGRIVCANCHLANKPVEIEVPQAVLPDTVFEAIVRIPYDMQLKQVLSNGKKGGLNVGAVLILPEGFELAPTDRISPELKEKIGNLSFQSYHPNKKNIIVIGPVPGQKYREIVFPILSLTLLRRKTFTS
;
A
#
# COMPACT_ATOMS: atom_id res chain seq x y z
N MET A 1 71.39 -16.95 -0.53
CA MET A 1 70.75 -15.62 -0.52
C MET A 1 69.61 -15.65 -1.53
N GLN A 2 68.35 -15.68 -1.08
CA GLN A 2 67.19 -15.80 -1.98
C GLN A 2 66.68 -14.41 -2.34
N ASN A 3 66.85 -14.03 -3.60
CA ASN A 3 66.52 -12.71 -4.14
C ASN A 3 65.00 -12.50 -4.16
N ARG A 4 64.46 -11.83 -3.15
CA ARG A 4 63.03 -11.46 -3.08
C ARG A 4 62.81 -10.21 -3.94
N ASN A 5 62.42 -10.40 -5.20
CA ASN A 5 62.11 -9.29 -6.12
C ASN A 5 60.92 -8.48 -5.58
N PRO A 6 61.10 -7.20 -5.20
CA PRO A 6 60.06 -6.36 -4.59
C PRO A 6 58.89 -6.12 -5.55
N PHE A 7 59.14 -6.20 -6.85
CA PHE A 7 58.14 -6.09 -7.92
C PHE A 7 57.06 -7.18 -7.89
N CYS A 8 57.40 -8.40 -7.46
CA CYS A 8 56.44 -9.50 -7.33
C CYS A 8 55.51 -9.26 -6.13
N TRP A 9 56.03 -8.70 -5.04
CA TRP A 9 55.25 -8.33 -3.86
C TRP A 9 54.27 -7.19 -4.15
N VAL A 10 54.71 -6.16 -4.87
CA VAL A 10 53.84 -5.04 -5.29
C VAL A 10 52.73 -5.52 -6.24
N LYS A 11 53.03 -6.34 -7.25
CA LYS A 11 52.00 -6.94 -8.13
C LYS A 11 50.99 -7.78 -7.37
N LYS A 12 51.44 -8.58 -6.39
CA LYS A 12 50.58 -9.40 -5.55
C LYS A 12 49.69 -8.55 -4.63
N GLN A 13 50.21 -7.41 -4.16
CA GLN A 13 49.45 -6.45 -3.35
C GLN A 13 48.40 -5.69 -4.17
N MET A 14 48.74 -5.27 -5.40
CA MET A 14 47.77 -4.65 -6.32
C MET A 14 46.65 -5.63 -6.71
N ALA A 15 47.00 -6.87 -7.06
CA ALA A 15 46.01 -7.89 -7.40
C ALA A 15 45.07 -8.22 -6.23
N ARG A 16 45.60 -8.25 -5.00
CA ARG A 16 44.79 -8.40 -3.77
C ARG A 16 43.85 -7.22 -3.56
N SER A 17 44.32 -5.99 -3.75
CA SER A 17 43.50 -4.78 -3.61
C SER A 17 42.36 -4.74 -4.63
N ILE A 18 42.64 -5.10 -5.89
CA ILE A 18 41.63 -5.21 -6.95
C ILE A 18 40.61 -6.29 -6.58
N TYR A 19 41.05 -7.47 -6.15
CA TYR A 19 40.14 -8.56 -5.76
C TYR A 19 39.23 -8.16 -4.59
N VAL A 20 39.77 -7.46 -3.59
CA VAL A 20 38.98 -6.94 -2.46
C VAL A 20 37.98 -5.88 -2.95
N SER A 21 38.38 -4.93 -3.78
CA SER A 21 37.48 -3.89 -4.30
C SER A 21 36.33 -4.48 -5.14
N VAL A 22 36.61 -5.48 -5.97
CA VAL A 22 35.61 -6.18 -6.79
C VAL A 22 34.66 -6.98 -5.90
N SER A 23 35.16 -7.66 -4.87
CA SER A 23 34.31 -8.40 -3.93
C SER A 23 33.36 -7.49 -3.14
N ILE A 24 33.82 -6.30 -2.75
CA ILE A 24 32.99 -5.29 -2.07
C ILE A 24 31.92 -4.75 -3.04
N MET A 25 32.27 -4.48 -4.29
CA MET A 25 31.32 -4.01 -5.30
C MET A 25 30.22 -5.05 -5.57
N ILE A 26 30.59 -6.33 -5.69
CA ILE A 26 29.62 -7.44 -5.86
C ILE A 26 28.71 -7.57 -4.63
N TYR A 27 29.27 -7.42 -3.42
CA TYR A 27 28.49 -7.46 -2.19
C TYR A 27 27.43 -6.34 -2.13
N VAL A 28 27.80 -5.12 -2.51
CA VAL A 28 26.87 -3.98 -2.56
C VAL A 28 25.77 -4.20 -3.61
N LEU A 29 26.11 -4.71 -4.81
CA LEU A 29 25.14 -5.00 -5.87
C LEU A 29 24.20 -6.16 -5.52
N SER A 30 24.60 -7.06 -4.61
CA SER A 30 23.77 -8.18 -4.16
C SER A 30 22.70 -7.80 -3.13
N GLN A 31 22.70 -6.55 -2.63
CA GLN A 31 21.64 -6.07 -1.75
C GLN A 31 20.36 -5.78 -2.54
N VAL A 32 19.57 -6.82 -2.76
CA VAL A 32 18.23 -6.69 -3.34
C VAL A 32 17.36 -5.94 -2.34
N SER A 33 16.93 -4.73 -2.70
CA SER A 33 15.98 -3.98 -1.89
C SER A 33 14.63 -4.70 -1.94
N ILE A 34 14.16 -5.19 -0.79
CA ILE A 34 12.85 -5.84 -0.70
C ILE A 34 11.78 -4.76 -0.83
N SER A 35 11.15 -4.67 -2.00
CA SER A 35 9.98 -3.80 -2.19
C SER A 35 8.77 -4.44 -1.53
N ASN A 36 8.43 -3.97 -0.34
CA ASN A 36 7.15 -4.26 0.26
C ASN A 36 6.17 -3.14 -0.10
N ALA A 37 4.98 -3.52 -0.55
CA ALA A 37 3.94 -2.61 -0.97
C ALA A 37 2.83 -2.60 0.08
N TYR A 38 2.90 -1.64 1.00
CA TYR A 38 1.94 -1.49 2.08
C TYR A 38 1.42 -0.07 2.14
N PRO A 39 0.12 0.13 2.45
CA PRO A 39 -0.42 1.47 2.56
C PRO A 39 0.27 2.37 3.59
N ILE A 40 0.90 1.80 4.62
CA ILE A 40 1.68 2.52 5.62
C ILE A 40 2.83 3.35 5.01
N PHE A 41 3.39 2.92 3.86
CA PHE A 41 4.43 3.69 3.19
C PHE A 41 3.88 4.96 2.55
N ALA A 42 2.63 4.92 2.04
CA ALA A 42 1.96 6.12 1.58
C ALA A 42 1.72 7.06 2.78
N GLN A 43 1.16 6.54 3.87
CA GLN A 43 0.86 7.32 5.08
C GLN A 43 2.10 8.03 5.67
N LYS A 44 3.26 7.38 5.63
CA LYS A 44 4.52 7.97 6.11
C LYS A 44 5.21 8.88 5.10
N GLY A 45 5.07 8.59 3.81
CA GLY A 45 5.78 9.29 2.74
C GLY A 45 5.05 10.51 2.18
N TYR A 46 3.72 10.58 2.35
CA TYR A 46 2.89 11.59 1.71
C TYR A 46 1.79 12.07 2.66
N GLU A 47 1.67 13.37 2.82
CA GLU A 47 0.60 13.96 3.64
C GLU A 47 -0.79 13.75 3.02
N ASN A 48 -0.88 13.79 1.69
CA ASN A 48 -2.10 13.55 0.94
C ASN A 48 -1.87 12.39 -0.05
N PRO A 49 -2.69 11.33 -0.03
CA PRO A 49 -2.52 10.22 -0.96
C PRO A 49 -2.92 10.55 -2.40
N ARG A 50 -3.57 11.70 -2.65
CA ARG A 50 -3.94 12.17 -4.00
C ARG A 50 -3.16 13.43 -4.34
N GLU A 51 -2.43 13.37 -5.45
CA GLU A 51 -1.71 14.50 -6.05
C GLU A 51 -2.70 15.46 -6.73
N THR A 52 -2.25 16.69 -7.02
CA THR A 52 -3.06 17.72 -7.73
C THR A 52 -3.51 17.28 -9.11
N THR A 53 -2.74 16.39 -9.75
CA THR A 53 -3.07 15.74 -11.03
C THR A 53 -4.21 14.73 -10.91
N GLY A 54 -4.59 14.36 -9.69
CA GLY A 54 -5.52 13.27 -9.40
C GLY A 54 -4.86 11.89 -9.32
N ARG A 55 -3.56 11.78 -9.59
CA ARG A 55 -2.78 10.54 -9.42
C ARG A 55 -2.72 10.16 -7.93
N ILE A 56 -2.82 8.86 -7.65
CA ILE A 56 -2.67 8.32 -6.29
C ILE A 56 -1.22 7.91 -6.06
N VAL A 57 -0.65 8.28 -4.91
CA VAL A 57 0.78 8.09 -4.59
C VAL A 57 1.25 6.63 -4.59
N CYS A 58 0.32 5.67 -4.47
CA CYS A 58 0.60 4.25 -4.65
C CYS A 58 1.24 3.95 -6.01
N ALA A 59 0.91 4.72 -7.06
CA ALA A 59 1.46 4.58 -8.40
C ALA A 59 2.95 4.99 -8.52
N ASN A 60 3.53 5.62 -7.50
CA ASN A 60 4.96 5.95 -7.49
C ASN A 60 5.84 4.71 -7.20
N CYS A 61 5.23 3.64 -6.64
CA CYS A 61 5.88 2.34 -6.45
C CYS A 61 5.22 1.22 -7.27
N HIS A 62 3.88 1.21 -7.36
CA HIS A 62 3.14 0.25 -8.19
C HIS A 62 3.04 0.76 -9.63
N LEU A 63 4.09 0.49 -10.42
CA LEU A 63 4.23 1.03 -11.77
C LEU A 63 3.28 0.38 -12.79
N ALA A 64 2.83 -0.85 -12.51
CA ALA A 64 1.89 -1.55 -13.37
C ALA A 64 0.46 -1.03 -13.15
N ASN A 65 -0.25 -0.78 -14.25
CA ASN A 65 -1.65 -0.36 -14.21
C ASN A 65 -2.58 -1.58 -14.34
N LYS A 66 -3.58 -1.67 -13.44
CA LYS A 66 -4.69 -2.64 -13.51
C LYS A 66 -5.99 -1.92 -13.16
N PRO A 67 -7.11 -2.27 -13.82
CA PRO A 67 -8.38 -1.65 -13.50
C PRO A 67 -8.84 -2.03 -12.10
N VAL A 68 -9.55 -1.11 -11.46
CA VAL A 68 -10.29 -1.30 -10.20
C VAL A 68 -11.69 -0.76 -10.41
N GLU A 69 -12.66 -1.38 -9.78
CA GLU A 69 -14.06 -0.97 -9.87
C GLU A 69 -14.56 -0.51 -8.50
N ILE A 70 -15.45 0.49 -8.50
CA ILE A 70 -16.12 0.97 -7.31
C ILE A 70 -17.62 1.07 -7.59
N GLU A 71 -18.41 0.43 -6.74
CA GLU A 71 -19.87 0.51 -6.76
C GLU A 71 -20.34 1.21 -5.48
N VAL A 72 -21.18 2.23 -5.66
CA VAL A 72 -21.81 2.99 -4.58
C VAL A 72 -23.27 3.26 -4.94
N PRO A 73 -24.16 3.44 -3.95
CA PRO A 73 -25.51 3.90 -4.22
C PRO A 73 -25.52 5.24 -4.95
N GLN A 74 -26.49 5.44 -5.83
CA GLN A 74 -26.65 6.70 -6.57
C GLN A 74 -26.86 7.89 -5.63
N ALA A 75 -27.61 7.69 -4.54
CA ALA A 75 -27.89 8.70 -3.54
C ALA A 75 -27.93 8.05 -2.15
N VAL A 76 -27.55 8.82 -1.14
CA VAL A 76 -27.57 8.41 0.26
C VAL A 76 -28.24 9.49 1.10
N LEU A 77 -29.04 9.07 2.07
CA LEU A 77 -29.61 9.99 3.06
C LEU A 77 -28.52 10.44 4.04
N PRO A 78 -28.69 11.61 4.71
CA PRO A 78 -27.81 12.03 5.80
C PRO A 78 -27.80 11.04 6.96
N ASP A 79 -26.71 11.00 7.73
CA ASP A 79 -26.51 10.12 8.90
C ASP A 79 -26.86 8.63 8.65
N THR A 80 -26.61 8.14 7.43
CA THR A 80 -26.97 6.80 7.00
C THR A 80 -25.72 6.01 6.66
N VAL A 81 -25.67 4.75 7.10
CA VAL A 81 -24.60 3.81 6.74
C VAL A 81 -24.93 3.19 5.40
N PHE A 82 -23.98 3.22 4.47
CA PHE A 82 -24.09 2.58 3.16
C PHE A 82 -22.83 1.79 2.81
N GLU A 83 -22.96 0.89 1.86
CA GLU A 83 -21.87 0.04 1.37
C GLU A 83 -21.19 0.71 0.17
N ALA A 84 -19.88 0.88 0.22
CA ALA A 84 -19.06 1.15 -0.95
C ALA A 84 -18.25 -0.11 -1.29
N ILE A 85 -18.53 -0.71 -2.44
CA ILE A 85 -17.94 -1.99 -2.84
C ILE A 85 -16.79 -1.71 -3.79
N VAL A 86 -15.57 -2.09 -3.41
CA VAL A 86 -14.39 -1.96 -4.27
C VAL A 86 -14.00 -3.35 -4.77
N ARG A 87 -13.99 -3.54 -6.09
CA ARG A 87 -13.50 -4.77 -6.72
C ARG A 87 -12.11 -4.58 -7.30
N ILE A 88 -11.22 -5.53 -7.01
CA ILE A 88 -9.84 -5.54 -7.48
C ILE A 88 -9.64 -6.79 -8.35
N PRO A 89 -9.99 -6.74 -9.65
CA PRO A 89 -9.89 -7.89 -10.52
C PRO A 89 -8.44 -8.24 -10.84
N TYR A 90 -8.10 -9.52 -10.70
CA TYR A 90 -6.86 -10.08 -11.20
C TYR A 90 -7.04 -11.57 -11.54
N ASP A 91 -6.12 -12.11 -12.33
CA ASP A 91 -6.12 -13.53 -12.67
C ASP A 91 -5.58 -14.37 -11.51
N MET A 92 -6.44 -15.23 -10.97
CA MET A 92 -6.18 -16.08 -9.80
C MET A 92 -5.18 -17.21 -10.07
N GLN A 93 -4.94 -17.54 -11.34
CA GLN A 93 -3.94 -18.54 -11.71
C GLN A 93 -2.52 -17.96 -11.66
N LEU A 94 -2.39 -16.64 -11.74
CA LEU A 94 -1.11 -15.96 -11.68
C LEU A 94 -0.57 -15.92 -10.25
N LYS A 95 0.74 -16.19 -10.14
CA LYS A 95 1.49 -16.09 -8.89
C LYS A 95 2.52 -14.98 -9.02
N GLN A 96 2.71 -14.20 -7.96
CA GLN A 96 3.76 -13.20 -7.89
C GLN A 96 5.05 -13.78 -7.30
N VAL A 97 6.18 -13.13 -7.58
CA VAL A 97 7.45 -13.42 -6.89
C VAL A 97 7.39 -12.78 -5.51
N LEU A 98 7.53 -13.58 -4.46
CA LEU A 98 7.56 -13.13 -3.08
C LEU A 98 8.94 -12.57 -2.72
N SER A 99 9.06 -11.93 -1.56
CA SER A 99 10.33 -11.41 -1.02
C SER A 99 11.44 -12.45 -0.86
N ASN A 100 11.07 -13.73 -0.73
CA ASN A 100 12.01 -14.86 -0.67
C ASN A 100 12.37 -15.45 -2.04
N GLY A 101 11.94 -14.83 -3.14
CA GLY A 101 12.16 -15.27 -4.51
C GLY A 101 11.24 -16.42 -4.98
N LYS A 102 10.43 -17.02 -4.10
CA LYS A 102 9.47 -18.07 -4.48
C LYS A 102 8.19 -17.48 -5.07
N LYS A 103 7.48 -18.26 -5.87
CA LYS A 103 6.15 -17.88 -6.39
C LYS A 103 5.06 -18.09 -5.33
N GLY A 104 4.21 -17.10 -5.12
CA GLY A 104 3.10 -17.15 -4.16
C GLY A 104 1.87 -16.37 -4.59
N GLY A 105 0.84 -16.36 -3.74
CA GLY A 105 -0.39 -15.62 -3.96
C GLY A 105 -0.20 -14.11 -3.90
N LEU A 106 -1.18 -13.37 -4.44
CA LEU A 106 -1.21 -11.92 -4.40
C LEU A 106 -1.95 -11.43 -3.16
N ASN A 107 -1.43 -10.35 -2.57
CA ASN A 107 -2.15 -9.57 -1.57
C ASN A 107 -2.71 -8.32 -2.24
N VAL A 108 -3.79 -7.80 -1.68
CA VAL A 108 -4.45 -6.57 -2.15
C VAL A 108 -4.56 -5.57 -1.00
N GLY A 109 -4.72 -4.31 -1.38
CA GLY A 109 -4.97 -3.20 -0.49
C GLY A 109 -5.59 -2.06 -1.29
N ALA A 110 -6.20 -1.11 -0.59
CA ALA A 110 -6.87 0.02 -1.22
C ALA A 110 -6.78 1.26 -0.35
N VAL A 111 -6.83 2.42 -1.00
CA VAL A 111 -7.02 3.73 -0.38
C VAL A 111 -8.29 4.31 -0.96
N LEU A 112 -9.31 4.50 -0.12
CA LEU A 112 -10.60 5.08 -0.47
C LEU A 112 -10.65 6.52 0.04
N ILE A 113 -10.81 7.47 -0.89
CA ILE A 113 -10.89 8.91 -0.58
C ILE A 113 -12.34 9.35 -0.73
N LEU A 114 -12.97 9.71 0.39
CA LEU A 114 -14.35 10.15 0.45
C LEU A 114 -14.44 11.69 0.53
N PRO A 115 -15.60 12.27 0.18
CA PRO A 115 -15.86 13.69 0.45
C PRO A 115 -15.75 14.01 1.95
N GLU A 116 -15.53 15.29 2.25
CA GLU A 116 -15.50 15.75 3.65
C GLU A 116 -16.81 15.43 4.37
N GLY A 117 -16.70 15.03 5.64
CA GLY A 117 -17.84 14.70 6.50
C GLY A 117 -18.30 13.25 6.40
N PHE A 118 -17.84 12.50 5.39
CA PHE A 118 -17.98 11.05 5.36
C PHE A 118 -16.85 10.40 6.17
N GLU A 119 -17.16 9.33 6.89
CA GLU A 119 -16.19 8.56 7.64
C GLU A 119 -16.57 7.08 7.67
N LEU A 120 -15.67 6.24 8.19
CA LEU A 120 -15.97 4.84 8.44
C LEU A 120 -17.10 4.74 9.47
N ALA A 121 -18.11 3.92 9.19
CA ALA A 121 -19.20 3.71 10.14
C ALA A 121 -18.66 3.10 11.45
N PRO A 122 -19.09 3.63 12.61
CA PRO A 122 -18.69 3.08 13.89
C PRO A 122 -19.34 1.70 14.09
N THR A 123 -18.68 0.83 14.86
CA THR A 123 -19.02 -0.60 14.93
C THR A 123 -20.43 -0.90 15.44
N ASP A 124 -21.01 0.01 16.22
CA ASP A 124 -22.37 -0.05 16.76
C ASP A 124 -23.45 0.28 15.72
N ARG A 125 -23.09 0.98 14.63
CA ARG A 125 -24.00 1.34 13.53
C ARG A 125 -23.95 0.36 12.35
N ILE A 126 -23.05 -0.62 12.38
CA ILE A 126 -22.90 -1.64 11.33
C ILE A 126 -23.88 -2.79 11.60
N SER A 127 -24.74 -3.11 10.64
CA SER A 127 -25.68 -4.22 10.76
C SER A 127 -24.93 -5.58 10.86
N PRO A 128 -25.51 -6.60 11.51
CA PRO A 128 -24.89 -7.92 11.60
C PRO A 128 -24.56 -8.53 10.22
N GLU A 129 -25.45 -8.34 9.24
CA GLU A 129 -25.26 -8.78 7.85
C GLU A 129 -24.03 -8.10 7.21
N LEU A 130 -23.90 -6.79 7.36
CA LEU A 130 -22.77 -6.04 6.81
C LEU A 130 -21.46 -6.42 7.51
N LYS A 131 -21.51 -6.70 8.81
CA LYS A 131 -20.35 -7.18 9.57
C LYS A 131 -19.85 -8.53 9.07
N GLU A 132 -20.75 -9.43 8.68
CA GLU A 132 -20.40 -10.71 8.08
C GLU A 132 -19.72 -10.53 6.71
N LYS A 133 -20.24 -9.64 5.85
CA LYS A 133 -19.64 -9.30 4.55
C LYS A 133 -18.22 -8.73 4.69
N ILE A 134 -18.00 -7.85 5.67
CA ILE A 134 -16.69 -7.28 5.97
C ILE A 134 -15.73 -8.35 6.50
N GLY A 135 -16.24 -9.28 7.31
CA GLY A 135 -15.45 -10.30 7.98
C GLY A 135 -14.39 -9.69 8.90
N ASN A 136 -13.14 -10.16 8.77
CA ASN A 136 -12.03 -9.77 9.63
C ASN A 136 -11.17 -8.63 9.05
N LEU A 137 -11.73 -7.82 8.15
CA LEU A 137 -11.01 -6.68 7.59
C LEU A 137 -10.86 -5.56 8.62
N SER A 138 -9.67 -4.96 8.67
CA SER A 138 -9.35 -3.86 9.58
C SER A 138 -9.11 -2.60 8.78
N PHE A 139 -10.06 -1.67 8.84
CA PHE A 139 -9.96 -0.37 8.19
C PHE A 139 -9.23 0.61 9.10
N GLN A 140 -8.40 1.46 8.49
CA GLN A 140 -7.66 2.51 9.19
C GLN A 140 -7.88 3.84 8.50
N SER A 141 -7.91 4.94 9.25
CA SER A 141 -7.83 6.26 8.64
C SER A 141 -6.40 6.52 8.17
N TYR A 142 -6.25 7.20 7.03
CA TYR A 142 -4.95 7.54 6.48
C TYR A 142 -4.13 8.40 7.45
N HIS A 143 -4.79 9.33 8.12
CA HIS A 143 -4.22 10.20 9.15
C HIS A 143 -5.26 10.41 10.26
N PRO A 144 -4.87 10.62 11.54
CA PRO A 144 -5.81 10.89 12.63
C PRO A 144 -6.79 12.05 12.34
N ASN A 145 -6.32 13.06 11.61
CA ASN A 145 -7.10 14.25 11.24
C ASN A 145 -7.88 14.09 9.92
N LYS A 146 -7.67 13.01 9.15
CA LYS A 146 -8.29 12.78 7.82
C LYS A 146 -9.12 11.51 7.86
N LYS A 147 -10.28 11.58 8.54
CA LYS A 147 -11.19 10.44 8.72
C LYS A 147 -11.91 9.99 7.45
N ASN A 148 -12.04 10.90 6.48
CA ASN A 148 -12.65 10.64 5.17
C ASN A 148 -11.72 9.86 4.22
N ILE A 149 -10.47 9.61 4.60
CA ILE A 149 -9.55 8.81 3.82
C ILE A 149 -9.32 7.50 4.55
N ILE A 150 -9.76 6.40 3.96
CA ILE A 150 -9.76 5.07 4.55
C ILE A 150 -8.76 4.19 3.81
N VAL A 151 -8.03 3.39 4.56
CA VAL A 151 -6.95 2.56 4.11
C VAL A 151 -7.18 1.13 4.58
N ILE A 152 -6.94 0.17 3.70
CA ILE A 152 -7.01 -1.27 3.99
C ILE A 152 -5.84 -1.99 3.31
N GLY A 153 -5.35 -3.03 3.96
CA GLY A 153 -4.35 -3.93 3.41
C GLY A 153 -2.99 -3.83 4.11
N PRO A 154 -2.11 -4.81 3.89
CA PRO A 154 -2.25 -5.93 2.94
C PRO A 154 -3.23 -7.01 3.44
N VAL A 155 -4.08 -7.53 2.54
CA VAL A 155 -4.95 -8.69 2.82
C VAL A 155 -4.87 -9.73 1.69
N PRO A 156 -5.15 -11.02 1.95
CA PRO A 156 -5.07 -12.05 0.92
C PRO A 156 -6.05 -11.78 -0.24
N GLY A 157 -5.53 -11.54 -1.45
CA GLY A 157 -6.32 -11.18 -2.63
C GLY A 157 -7.27 -12.29 -3.08
N GLN A 158 -6.91 -13.54 -2.84
CA GLN A 158 -7.74 -14.70 -3.20
C GLN A 158 -9.04 -14.74 -2.39
N LYS A 159 -9.01 -14.24 -1.15
CA LYS A 159 -10.17 -14.18 -0.27
C LYS A 159 -10.94 -12.86 -0.43
N TYR A 160 -10.23 -11.76 -0.60
CA TYR A 160 -10.81 -10.40 -0.61
C TYR A 160 -10.69 -9.74 -1.99
N ARG A 161 -11.38 -10.31 -2.98
CA ARG A 161 -11.49 -9.73 -4.32
C ARG A 161 -12.42 -8.51 -4.34
N GLU A 162 -13.42 -8.57 -3.48
CA GLU A 162 -14.38 -7.50 -3.23
C GLU A 162 -14.19 -7.05 -1.79
N ILE A 163 -14.05 -5.75 -1.60
CA ILE A 163 -13.89 -5.14 -0.28
C ILE A 163 -15.09 -4.21 -0.08
N VAL A 164 -15.90 -4.53 0.92
CA VAL A 164 -17.06 -3.72 1.30
C VAL A 164 -16.63 -2.74 2.39
N PHE A 165 -16.70 -1.45 2.08
CA PHE A 165 -16.45 -0.37 3.04
C PHE A 165 -17.78 0.09 3.65
N PRO A 166 -17.96 -0.01 4.98
CA PRO A 166 -19.12 0.56 5.64
C PRO A 166 -18.91 2.07 5.86
N ILE A 167 -19.58 2.89 5.07
CA ILE A 167 -19.40 4.35 5.11
C ILE A 167 -20.60 4.99 5.80
N LEU A 168 -20.33 5.86 6.77
CA LEU A 168 -21.33 6.76 7.35
C LEU A 168 -21.38 8.05 6.54
N SER A 169 -22.57 8.40 6.04
CA SER A 169 -22.80 9.66 5.34
C SER A 169 -22.78 10.85 6.29
N LEU A 170 -22.50 12.03 5.73
CA LEU A 170 -22.41 13.26 6.50
C LEU A 170 -23.72 13.58 7.25
N THR A 171 -23.59 14.14 8.45
CA THR A 171 -24.72 14.70 9.20
C THR A 171 -24.90 16.18 8.84
N LEU A 172 -26.04 16.55 8.25
CA LEU A 172 -26.33 17.92 7.79
C LEU A 172 -26.40 18.97 8.92
N LEU A 173 -26.48 18.56 10.19
CA LEU A 173 -26.64 19.47 11.33
C LEU A 173 -25.32 20.04 11.88
N ARG A 174 -24.15 19.60 11.40
CA ARG A 174 -22.89 20.31 11.68
C ARG A 174 -22.74 21.46 10.70
N ARG A 175 -23.35 22.61 11.02
CA ARG A 175 -22.92 23.89 10.44
C ARG A 175 -21.40 23.95 10.57
N LYS A 176 -20.69 23.95 9.44
CA LYS A 176 -19.31 24.47 9.41
C LYS A 176 -19.42 25.85 10.04
N THR A 177 -18.92 26.02 11.25
CA THR A 177 -18.62 27.35 11.77
C THR A 177 -17.60 27.92 10.81
N PHE A 178 -18.08 28.69 9.83
CA PHE A 178 -17.26 29.60 9.05
C PHE A 178 -16.70 30.60 10.06
N THR A 179 -15.52 30.32 10.59
CA THR A 179 -14.69 31.38 11.16
C THR A 179 -14.02 32.06 9.97
N SER A 180 -14.52 33.26 9.67
CA SER A 180 -13.88 34.28 8.84
C SER A 180 -12.50 34.63 9.39
#